data_AF-G8QW63-F1
#
_entry.id   AF-G8QW63-F1
#
_cell.length_a   1.000
_cell.length_b   1.000
_cell.length_c   1.000
_cell.angle_alpha   90.00
_cell.angle_beta   90.00
_cell.angle_gamma   90.00
#
_symmetry.space_group_name_H-M   'P 1'
#
loop_
_entity.id
_entity.type
_entity.pdbx_description
1 polymer ?
#
loop_
_entity_poly.entity_id
_entity_poly.type
_entity_poly.pdbx_seq_one_letter_code
_entity_poly.pdbx_strand_id
1 'polypeptide(L)'
;MLQTRRLLAFSSRVHTYTLLLYLFFFLVYITCSYFLVQKEFISLLQFALDLTGWTNLLFGFWIIVFSCIVWVTDSVFPFSPVLLTCIRMAIVFLLSVITAIIENLITNGFVIS
;
A
#
# COMPACT_ATOMS: atom_id res chain seq x y z
N MET A 1 17.91 15.04 17.06
CA MET A 1 16.45 15.25 17.23
C MET A 1 15.76 15.92 16.03
N LEU A 2 16.16 17.14 15.59
CA LEU A 2 15.46 17.83 14.48
C LEU A 2 15.56 17.12 13.12
N GLN A 3 16.72 16.54 12.79
CA GLN A 3 16.93 15.82 11.52
C GLN A 3 16.14 14.50 11.47
N THR A 4 16.12 13.72 12.56
CA THR A 4 15.34 12.46 12.65
C THR A 4 13.84 12.72 12.55
N ARG A 5 13.32 13.77 13.19
CA ARG A 5 11.91 14.18 13.04
C ARG A 5 11.58 14.63 11.61
N ARG A 6 12.48 15.32 10.91
CA ARG A 6 12.29 15.71 9.49
C ARG A 6 12.32 14.51 8.55
N LEU A 7 13.20 13.54 8.77
CA LEU A 7 13.25 12.29 8.01
C LEU A 7 11.95 11.49 8.16
N LEU A 8 11.43 11.39 9.38
CA LEU A 8 10.17 10.68 9.67
C LEU A 8 8.97 11.39 9.00
N ALA A 9 8.93 12.72 9.04
CA ALA A 9 7.91 13.52 8.34
C ALA A 9 8.03 13.45 6.80
N PHE A 10 9.25 13.34 6.26
CA PHE A 10 9.45 13.13 4.83
C PHE A 10 9.01 11.72 4.40
N SER A 11 9.43 10.70 5.13
CA SER A 11 9.03 9.30 4.86
C SER A 11 7.51 9.11 4.96
N SER A 12 6.85 9.73 5.95
CA SER A 12 5.39 9.70 6.07
C SER A 12 4.66 10.37 4.88
N ARG A 13 5.22 11.44 4.32
CA ARG A 13 4.69 12.08 3.10
C ARG A 13 4.85 11.19 1.88
N VAL A 14 6.03 10.62 1.69
CA VAL A 14 6.30 9.64 0.62
C VAL A 14 5.31 8.47 0.70
N HIS A 15 5.11 7.92 1.90
CA HIS A 15 4.15 6.84 2.15
C HIS A 15 2.69 7.25 1.86
N THR A 16 2.35 8.54 1.97
CA THR A 16 1.02 9.04 1.60
C THR A 16 0.87 9.07 0.08
N TYR A 17 1.91 9.53 -0.63
CA TYR A 17 1.90 9.58 -2.08
C TYR A 17 1.88 8.19 -2.73
N THR A 18 2.61 7.22 -2.17
CA THR A 18 2.55 5.83 -2.63
C THR A 18 1.18 5.21 -2.44
N LEU A 19 0.49 5.50 -1.33
CA LEU A 19 -0.88 5.06 -1.11
C LEU A 19 -1.85 5.70 -2.12
N LEU A 20 -1.70 6.99 -2.41
CA LEU A 20 -2.54 7.68 -3.38
C LEU A 20 -2.32 7.14 -4.81
N LEU A 21 -1.08 6.81 -5.16
CA LEU A 21 -0.74 6.16 -6.41
C LEU A 21 -1.34 4.74 -6.51
N TYR A 22 -1.27 3.98 -5.42
CA TYR A 22 -1.91 2.65 -5.36
C TYR A 22 -3.42 2.75 -5.55
N LEU A 23 -4.07 3.71 -4.88
CA LEU A 23 -5.51 3.96 -5.01
C LEU A 23 -5.88 4.38 -6.43
N PHE A 24 -5.05 5.19 -7.09
CA PHE A 24 -5.23 5.52 -8.50
C PHE A 24 -5.22 4.28 -9.39
N PHE A 25 -4.20 3.42 -9.30
CA PHE A 25 -4.16 2.19 -10.09
C PHE A 25 -5.32 1.24 -9.78
N PHE A 26 -5.75 1.18 -8.51
CA PHE A 26 -6.89 0.37 -8.10
C PHE A 26 -8.20 0.86 -8.73
N LEU A 27 -8.44 2.16 -8.77
CA LEU A 27 -9.61 2.74 -9.45
C LEU A 27 -9.57 2.48 -10.97
N VAL A 28 -8.40 2.61 -11.59
CA VAL A 28 -8.23 2.26 -13.01
C VAL A 28 -8.53 0.78 -13.24
N TYR A 29 -8.11 -0.11 -12.33
CA TYR A 29 -8.38 -1.55 -12.41
C TYR A 29 -9.87 -1.87 -12.33
N ILE A 30 -10.60 -1.26 -11.38
CA ILE A 30 -12.06 -1.38 -11.30
C ILE A 30 -12.73 -0.87 -12.57
N THR A 31 -12.27 0.28 -13.09
CA THR A 31 -12.85 0.88 -14.31
C THR A 31 -12.62 -0.04 -15.52
N CYS A 32 -11.46 -0.69 -15.60
CA CYS A 32 -11.17 -1.65 -16.67
C CYS A 32 -12.09 -2.87 -16.65
N SER A 33 -12.67 -3.24 -15.50
CA SER A 33 -13.67 -4.30 -15.42
C SER A 33 -14.93 -4.02 -16.25
N TYR A 34 -15.25 -2.74 -16.49
CA TYR A 34 -16.41 -2.32 -17.29
C TYR A 34 -16.13 -2.24 -18.80
N PHE A 35 -14.86 -2.10 -19.20
CA PHE A 35 -14.47 -1.90 -20.61
C PHE A 35 -13.81 -3.15 -21.20
N LEU A 36 -13.94 -3.33 -22.51
CA LEU A 36 -13.26 -4.41 -23.24
C LEU A 36 -11.79 -4.03 -23.48
N VAL A 37 -10.98 -4.18 -22.43
CA VAL A 37 -9.55 -3.78 -22.44
C VAL A 37 -8.66 -4.96 -22.85
N GLN A 38 -7.57 -4.67 -23.56
CA GLN A 38 -6.60 -5.67 -24.00
C GLN A 38 -5.90 -6.34 -22.80
N LYS A 39 -5.67 -7.66 -22.89
CA LYS A 39 -5.09 -8.46 -21.79
C LYS A 39 -3.71 -7.97 -21.33
N GLU A 40 -2.89 -7.47 -22.25
CA GLU A 40 -1.55 -6.91 -21.96
C GLU A 40 -1.63 -5.66 -21.06
N PHE A 41 -2.68 -4.85 -21.19
CA PHE A 41 -2.87 -3.70 -20.34
C PHE A 41 -3.27 -4.12 -18.91
N ILE A 42 -4.12 -5.14 -18.79
CA ILE A 42 -4.54 -5.67 -17.48
C ILE A 42 -3.35 -6.25 -16.72
N SER A 43 -2.48 -7.02 -17.38
CA SER A 43 -1.29 -7.59 -16.73
C SER A 43 -0.29 -6.50 -16.29
N LEU A 44 -0.12 -5.46 -17.10
CA LEU A 44 0.74 -4.32 -16.77
C LEU A 44 0.19 -3.53 -15.58
N LEU A 45 -1.15 -3.38 -15.50
CA LEU A 45 -1.83 -2.74 -14.39
C LEU A 45 -1.74 -3.56 -13.09
N GLN A 46 -1.88 -4.89 -13.17
CA GLN A 46 -1.65 -5.78 -12.04
C GLN A 46 -0.20 -5.70 -11.54
N PHE A 47 0.77 -5.73 -12.46
CA PHE A 47 2.18 -5.53 -12.11
C PHE A 47 2.42 -4.19 -11.41
N ALA A 48 1.81 -3.11 -11.88
CA ALA A 48 1.92 -1.79 -11.26
C ALA A 48 1.28 -1.75 -9.85
N LEU A 49 0.13 -2.41 -9.66
CA LEU A 49 -0.52 -2.57 -8.37
C LEU A 49 0.37 -3.34 -7.39
N ASP A 50 0.92 -4.48 -7.81
CA ASP A 50 1.80 -5.30 -6.98
C ASP A 50 3.07 -4.55 -6.61
N LEU A 51 3.75 -3.93 -7.59
CA LEU A 51 4.97 -3.16 -7.36
C LEU A 51 4.72 -2.02 -6.38
N THR A 52 3.62 -1.28 -6.56
CA THR A 52 3.26 -0.16 -5.67
C THR A 52 2.87 -0.67 -4.27
N GLY A 53 2.16 -1.79 -4.19
CA GLY A 53 1.77 -2.44 -2.94
C GLY A 53 2.98 -2.88 -2.12
N TRP A 54 3.91 -3.62 -2.73
CA TRP A 54 5.18 -4.04 -2.11
C TRP A 54 6.03 -2.85 -1.67
N THR A 55 6.14 -1.83 -2.51
CA THR A 55 6.88 -0.60 -2.17
C THR A 55 6.26 0.09 -0.96
N ASN A 56 4.93 0.20 -0.91
CA ASN A 56 4.23 0.81 0.22
C ASN A 56 4.43 0.02 1.52
N LEU A 57 4.40 -1.32 1.46
CA LEU A 57 4.68 -2.18 2.62
C LEU A 57 6.13 -2.03 3.10
N LEU A 58 7.11 -2.00 2.20
CA LEU A 58 8.51 -1.77 2.53
C LEU A 58 8.72 -0.43 3.21
N PHE A 59 8.10 0.65 2.70
CA PHE A 59 8.16 1.96 3.34
C PHE A 59 7.50 1.95 4.72
N GLY A 60 6.34 1.31 4.88
CA GLY A 60 5.66 1.18 6.17
C GLY A 60 6.50 0.43 7.20
N PHE A 61 7.13 -0.68 6.80
CA PHE A 61 8.08 -1.43 7.62
C PHE A 61 9.26 -0.55 8.06
N TRP A 62 9.83 0.22 7.13
CA TRP A 62 10.97 1.09 7.44
C TRP A 62 10.61 2.19 8.45
N ILE A 63 9.40 2.76 8.36
CA ILE A 63 8.91 3.75 9.33
C ILE A 63 8.78 3.12 10.73
N ILE A 64 8.25 1.90 10.83
CA ILE A 64 8.16 1.17 12.11
C ILE A 64 9.55 0.95 12.71
N VAL A 65 10.51 0.49 11.90
CA VAL A 65 11.90 0.29 12.35
C VAL A 65 12.50 1.59 12.88
N PHE A 66 12.35 2.71 12.15
CA PHE A 66 12.83 4.00 12.63
C PHE A 66 12.12 4.47 13.90
N SER A 67 10.82 4.23 14.04
CA SER A 67 10.08 4.52 15.26
C SER A 67 10.58 3.72 16.46
N CYS A 68 10.94 2.45 16.28
CA CYS A 68 11.57 1.64 17.33
C CYS A 68 12.95 2.17 17.73
N ILE A 69 13.79 2.57 16.77
CA ILE A 69 15.10 3.16 17.04
C ILE A 69 14.97 4.46 17.84
N VAL A 70 14.00 5.31 17.46
CA VAL A 70 13.70 6.55 18.20
C VAL A 70 13.21 6.23 19.62
N TRP A 71 12.38 5.21 19.79
CA TRP A 71 11.91 4.81 21.13
C TRP A 71 13.06 4.40 22.05
N VAL A 72 14.00 3.58 21.57
CA VAL A 72 15.18 3.15 22.35
C VAL A 72 16.08 4.34 22.71
N THR A 73 16.15 5.36 21.85
CA THR A 73 17.04 6.52 22.05
C THR A 73 16.42 7.61 22.94
N ASP A 74 15.14 7.94 22.73
CA ASP A 74 14.47 9.08 23.38
C ASP A 74 13.51 8.67 24.52
N SER A 75 13.27 7.37 24.75
CA SER A 75 12.30 6.82 25.72
C SER A 75 10.83 7.31 25.57
N VAL A 76 10.55 8.16 24.57
CA VAL A 76 9.22 8.66 24.22
C VAL A 76 8.74 7.93 22.97
N PHE A 77 7.72 7.09 23.10
CA PHE A 77 7.18 6.33 21.98
C PHE A 77 6.39 7.26 21.04
N PRO A 78 6.76 7.36 19.75
CA PRO A 78 6.00 8.16 18.78
C PRO A 78 4.76 7.38 18.31
N PHE A 79 3.76 7.25 19.19
CA PHE A 79 2.55 6.42 18.96
C PHE A 79 1.72 6.89 17.75
N SER A 80 1.55 8.21 17.59
CA SER A 80 0.74 8.80 16.52
C SER A 80 1.21 8.42 15.10
N PRO A 81 2.50 8.61 14.71
CA PRO A 81 2.97 8.23 13.38
C PRO A 81 3.01 6.71 13.14
N VAL A 82 3.26 5.90 14.19
CA VAL A 82 3.23 4.43 14.09
C VAL A 82 1.81 3.93 13.82
N LEU A 83 0.83 4.43 14.58
CA LEU A 83 -0.56 4.03 14.38
C LEU A 83 -1.07 4.43 12.99
N LEU A 84 -0.71 5.63 12.52
CA LEU A 84 -1.09 6.10 11.19
C LEU A 84 -0.47 5.24 10.06
N THR A 85 0.76 4.77 10.23
CA THR A 85 1.41 3.89 9.25
C THR A 85 0.80 2.49 9.24
N CYS A 86 0.50 1.93 10.41
CA CYS A 86 -0.23 0.66 10.51
C CYS A 86 -1.59 0.72 9.81
N ILE A 87 -2.37 1.78 10.01
CA ILE A 87 -3.67 1.97 9.32
C ILE A 87 -3.48 1.99 7.80
N ARG A 88 -2.48 2.71 7.30
CA ARG A 88 -2.21 2.80 5.85
C ARG A 88 -1.79 1.47 5.24
N MET A 89 -0.97 0.69 5.95
CA MET A 89 -0.62 -0.67 5.53
C MET A 89 -1.84 -1.58 5.53
N ALA A 90 -2.71 -1.48 6.54
CA ALA A 90 -3.96 -2.25 6.60
C ALA A 90 -4.90 -1.91 5.43
N ILE A 91 -4.99 -0.63 5.03
CA ILE A 91 -5.78 -0.22 3.86
C ILE A 91 -5.24 -0.85 2.58
N VAL A 92 -3.93 -0.79 2.34
CA VAL A 92 -3.34 -1.39 1.13
C VAL A 92 -3.48 -2.91 1.15
N PHE A 93 -3.36 -3.54 2.31
CA PHE A 93 -3.60 -4.98 2.46
C PHE A 93 -5.05 -5.34 2.13
N LEU A 94 -6.03 -4.62 2.65
CA LEU A 94 -7.45 -4.84 2.34
C LEU A 94 -7.75 -4.68 0.85
N LEU A 95 -7.20 -3.64 0.21
CA LEU A 95 -7.37 -3.43 -1.23
C LEU A 95 -6.71 -4.53 -2.06
N SER A 96 -5.53 -5.02 -1.64
CA SER A 96 -4.84 -6.14 -2.28
C SER A 96 -5.64 -7.45 -2.16
N VAL A 97 -6.28 -7.70 -1.01
CA VAL A 97 -7.19 -8.83 -0.84
C VAL A 97 -8.40 -8.70 -1.78
N ILE A 98 -8.96 -7.49 -1.91
CA ILE A 98 -10.07 -7.25 -2.86
C ILE A 98 -9.64 -7.52 -4.29
N THR A 99 -8.45 -7.05 -4.73
CA THR A 99 -7.95 -7.34 -6.08
C THR A 99 -7.74 -8.83 -6.29
N ALA A 100 -7.22 -9.56 -5.29
CA ALA A 100 -7.02 -11.00 -5.37
C ALA A 100 -8.34 -11.78 -5.42
N ILE A 101 -9.38 -11.32 -4.73
CA ILE A 101 -10.74 -11.88 -4.82
C ILE A 101 -11.31 -11.65 -6.21
N ILE A 102 -11.21 -10.43 -6.75
CA ILE A 102 -11.67 -10.09 -8.09
C ILE A 102 -10.95 -10.94 -9.13
N GLU A 103 -9.63 -11.07 -9.03
CA GLU A 103 -8.83 -11.89 -9.94
C GLU A 103 -9.25 -13.36 -9.89
N ASN A 104 -9.40 -13.94 -8.69
CA ASN A 104 -9.90 -15.31 -8.53
C ASN A 104 -11.29 -15.48 -9.15
N LEU A 105 -12.18 -14.49 -8.98
CA LEU A 105 -13.52 -14.53 -9.55
C LEU A 105 -13.48 -14.50 -11.10
N ILE A 106 -12.56 -13.73 -11.69
CA ILE A 106 -12.39 -13.60 -13.14
C ILE A 106 -11.70 -14.83 -13.75
N THR A 107 -10.67 -15.37 -13.11
CA THR A 107 -9.87 -16.50 -13.64
C THR A 107 -10.51 -17.85 -13.39
N ASN A 108 -11.04 -18.09 -12.20
CA ASN A 108 -11.67 -19.38 -11.87
C ASN A 108 -13.16 -19.42 -12.19
N GLY A 109 -13.79 -18.26 -12.45
CA GLY A 109 -15.24 -18.16 -12.56
C GLY A 109 -15.95 -18.48 -11.24
N PHE A 110 -17.25 -18.22 -11.16
CA PHE A 110 -18.09 -18.71 -10.07
C PHE A 110 -18.18 -20.24 -10.16
N VAL A 111 -17.20 -20.96 -9.61
CA VAL A 111 -17.36 -22.39 -9.35
C VAL A 111 -18.20 -22.51 -8.08
N ILE A 112 -19.52 -22.44 -8.25
CA ILE A 112 -20.46 -22.95 -7.25
C ILE A 112 -20.28 -24.47 -7.31
N SER A 113 -19.47 -25.03 -6.40
CA SER A 113 -19.50 -26.45 -6.08
C SER A 113 -20.41 -26.69 -4.89
#